data_AF-A0A951V4T5-F1
#
_entry.id   AF-A0A951V4T5-F1
#
_cell.length_a   1.000
_cell.length_b   1.000
_cell.length_c   1.000
_cell.angle_alpha   90.00
_cell.angle_beta   90.00
_cell.angle_gamma   90.00
#
_symmetry.space_group_name_H-M   'P 1'
#
loop_
_entity.id
_entity.type
_entity.pdbx_description
1 polymer ?
#
loop_
_entity_poly.entity_id
_entity_poly.type
_entity_poly.pdbx_seq_one_letter_code
_entity_poly.pdbx_strand_id
1 'polypeptide(L)'
;FCSDTGYTEQYTTQIKNVDLLYHEATFLHDKVDIARQKTHCTTIDAATIAKMAGAKQLMLGHYSARYDDMKLFEEEARTVFPDTILAQEGLCIEVGKTENGV
;
A
#
# COMPACT_ATOMS: atom_id res chain seq x y z
N PHE A 1 3.00 9.14 -1.86
CA PHE A 1 4.13 8.42 -1.23
C PHE A 1 3.95 8.51 0.27
N CYS A 2 3.76 7.38 0.93
CA CYS A 2 3.54 7.26 2.37
C CYS A 2 4.47 6.15 2.90
N SER A 3 5.59 6.52 3.49
CA SER A 3 6.49 5.60 4.21
C SER A 3 5.99 5.40 5.65
N ASP A 4 6.90 5.10 6.60
CA ASP A 4 6.63 4.88 8.02
C ASP A 4 5.57 5.80 8.60
N THR A 5 4.39 5.24 8.87
CA THR A 5 3.25 5.96 9.39
C THR A 5 2.28 5.01 10.09
N GLY A 6 1.73 5.46 11.21
CA GLY A 6 0.59 4.78 11.82
C GLY A 6 -0.68 5.04 11.00
N TYR A 7 -1.63 4.11 11.05
CA TYR A 7 -2.92 4.30 10.38
C TYR A 7 -3.60 5.60 10.83
N THR A 8 -3.89 6.46 9.87
CA THR A 8 -4.71 7.66 10.05
C THR A 8 -5.31 8.06 8.71
N GLU A 9 -6.57 8.48 8.73
CA GLU A 9 -7.28 8.88 7.51
C GLU A 9 -7.08 10.36 7.18
N GLN A 10 -6.44 11.14 8.07
CA GLN A 10 -6.38 12.59 7.98
C GLN A 10 -5.71 13.09 6.69
N TYR A 11 -4.71 12.36 6.20
CA TYR A 11 -3.98 12.72 4.98
C TYR A 11 -4.66 12.24 3.69
N THR A 12 -5.71 11.39 3.76
CA THR A 12 -6.38 10.85 2.57
C THR A 12 -6.89 11.96 1.64
N THR A 13 -7.28 13.09 2.20
CA THR A 13 -7.72 14.27 1.44
C THR A 13 -6.62 14.91 0.60
N GLN A 14 -5.36 14.80 1.02
CA GLN A 14 -4.20 15.38 0.34
C GLN A 14 -3.71 14.50 -0.81
N ILE A 15 -4.01 13.21 -0.76
CA ILE A 15 -3.56 12.20 -1.73
C ILE A 15 -4.69 11.71 -2.64
N LYS A 16 -5.77 12.50 -2.79
CA LYS A 16 -6.92 12.11 -3.59
C LYS A 16 -6.58 11.93 -5.07
N ASN A 17 -7.17 10.91 -5.68
CA ASN A 17 -7.16 10.62 -7.12
C ASN A 17 -5.77 10.52 -7.75
N VAL A 18 -4.78 10.03 -6.99
CA VAL A 18 -3.42 9.80 -7.51
C VAL A 18 -3.39 8.59 -8.44
N ASP A 19 -2.54 8.63 -9.47
CA ASP A 19 -2.35 7.48 -10.36
C ASP A 19 -1.68 6.30 -9.64
N LEU A 20 -0.69 6.59 -8.78
CA LEU A 20 0.03 5.58 -8.01
C LEU A 20 0.22 6.04 -6.57
N LEU A 21 -0.23 5.22 -5.62
CA LEU A 21 0.05 5.38 -4.21
C LEU A 21 1.07 4.34 -3.76
N TYR A 22 2.30 4.79 -3.45
CA TYR A 22 3.20 4.00 -2.62
C TYR A 22 2.81 4.15 -1.14
N HIS A 23 2.60 3.03 -0.44
CA HIS A 23 2.29 3.01 0.99
C HIS A 23 3.07 1.90 1.72
N GLU A 24 3.52 2.17 2.94
CA GLU A 24 4.10 1.12 3.81
C GLU A 24 3.06 0.06 4.18
N ALA A 25 3.50 -1.19 4.24
CA ALA A 25 2.76 -2.27 4.87
C ALA A 25 3.78 -3.13 5.61
N THR A 26 4.15 -2.71 6.81
CA THR A 26 5.18 -3.42 7.59
C THR A 26 4.69 -4.80 8.04
N PHE A 27 3.39 -4.97 8.25
CA PHE A 27 2.78 -6.21 8.73
C PHE A 27 1.54 -6.64 7.93
N LEU A 28 1.26 -7.95 7.94
CA LEU A 28 -0.05 -8.48 7.58
C LEU A 28 -1.10 -8.09 8.64
N HIS A 29 -2.38 -8.24 8.32
CA HIS A 29 -3.47 -7.82 9.22
C HIS A 29 -3.51 -8.62 10.53
N ASP A 30 -3.04 -9.86 10.51
CA ASP A 30 -2.96 -10.72 11.70
C ASP A 30 -2.07 -10.15 12.83
N LYS A 31 -1.27 -9.11 12.54
CA LYS A 31 -0.44 -8.38 13.53
C LYS A 31 -0.89 -6.93 13.74
N VAL A 32 -2.17 -6.60 13.53
CA VAL A 32 -2.69 -5.24 13.73
C VAL A 32 -2.29 -4.62 15.07
N ASP A 33 -2.32 -5.38 16.16
CA ASP A 33 -1.92 -4.89 17.49
C ASP A 33 -0.45 -4.45 17.54
N ILE A 34 0.44 -5.23 16.92
CA ILE A 34 1.87 -4.91 16.83
C ILE A 34 2.07 -3.69 15.91
N ALA A 35 1.34 -3.62 14.80
CA ALA A 35 1.40 -2.50 13.88
C ALA A 35 1.05 -1.19 14.59
N ARG A 36 -0.03 -1.18 15.37
CA ARG A 36 -0.45 0.00 16.16
C ARG A 36 0.57 0.36 17.23
N GLN A 37 1.08 -0.62 17.97
CA GLN A 37 2.10 -0.39 19.00
C GLN A 37 3.38 0.23 18.42
N LYS A 38 3.78 -0.20 17.23
CA LYS A 38 5.00 0.26 16.55
C LYS A 38 4.75 1.42 15.58
N THR A 39 3.55 2.01 15.60
CA THR A 39 3.16 3.12 14.72
C THR A 39 3.41 2.84 13.23
N HIS A 40 3.03 1.65 12.78
CA HIS A 40 3.06 1.20 11.39
C HIS A 40 1.67 0.84 10.88
N CYS A 41 1.57 0.67 9.56
CA CYS A 41 0.36 0.20 8.89
C CYS A 41 0.44 -1.31 8.58
N THR A 42 -0.74 -1.92 8.55
CA THR A 42 -0.94 -3.24 7.95
C THR A 42 -1.23 -3.12 6.45
N THR A 43 -1.17 -4.23 5.73
CA THR A 43 -1.69 -4.39 4.35
C THR A 43 -3.12 -3.85 4.18
N ILE A 44 -4.03 -4.21 5.10
CA ILE A 44 -5.44 -3.80 5.07
C ILE A 44 -5.58 -2.31 5.31
N ASP A 45 -4.75 -1.73 6.17
CA ASP A 45 -4.70 -0.28 6.39
C ASP A 45 -4.29 0.45 5.11
N ALA A 46 -3.18 0.03 4.49
CA ALA A 46 -2.67 0.62 3.26
C ALA A 46 -3.70 0.51 2.10
N ALA A 47 -4.33 -0.66 1.95
CA ALA A 47 -5.36 -0.90 0.95
C ALA A 47 -6.62 -0.05 1.20
N THR A 48 -7.02 0.13 2.46
CA THR A 48 -8.15 0.98 2.84
C THR A 48 -7.85 2.45 2.51
N ILE A 49 -6.65 2.94 2.83
CA ILE A 49 -6.21 4.30 2.49
C ILE A 49 -6.20 4.51 0.97
N ALA A 50 -5.69 3.56 0.20
CA ALA A 50 -5.70 3.64 -1.27
C ALA A 50 -7.11 3.76 -1.84
N LYS A 51 -8.03 2.93 -1.33
CA LYS A 51 -9.45 2.95 -1.71
C LYS A 51 -10.12 4.28 -1.35
N MET A 52 -9.89 4.79 -0.14
CA MET A 52 -10.43 6.08 0.33
C MET A 52 -9.87 7.27 -0.46
N ALA A 53 -8.59 7.21 -0.82
CA ALA A 53 -7.93 8.21 -1.64
C ALA A 53 -8.43 8.17 -3.10
N GLY A 54 -9.05 7.10 -3.56
CA GLY A 54 -9.37 6.92 -4.97
C GLY A 54 -8.11 6.79 -5.84
N ALA A 55 -7.06 6.17 -5.30
CA ALA A 55 -5.85 5.88 -6.06
C ALA A 55 -6.19 4.91 -7.21
N LYS A 56 -5.50 4.99 -8.35
CA LYS A 56 -5.67 4.02 -9.45
C LYS A 56 -4.87 2.73 -9.21
N GLN A 57 -3.72 2.83 -8.57
CA GLN A 57 -2.87 1.70 -8.23
C GLN A 57 -2.23 1.90 -6.86
N LEU A 58 -2.10 0.80 -6.09
CA LEU A 58 -1.41 0.75 -4.81
C LEU A 58 -0.11 -0.05 -4.98
N MET A 59 1.01 0.53 -4.54
CA MET A 59 2.28 -0.17 -4.41
C MET A 59 2.63 -0.29 -2.94
N LEU A 60 2.73 -1.51 -2.45
CA LEU A 60 3.16 -1.79 -1.08
C LEU A 60 4.67 -1.84 -1.00
N GLY A 61 5.24 -1.43 0.14
CA GLY A 61 6.66 -1.56 0.44
C GLY A 61 6.93 -1.51 1.94
N HIS A 62 8.21 -1.37 2.31
CA HIS A 62 8.65 -1.32 3.71
C HIS A 62 8.24 -2.56 4.53
N TYR A 63 8.48 -3.74 3.98
CA TYR A 63 8.10 -5.01 4.61
C TYR A 63 9.00 -5.33 5.81
N SER A 64 8.42 -5.94 6.85
CA SER A 64 9.23 -6.50 7.93
C SER A 64 10.02 -7.72 7.43
N ALA A 65 11.33 -7.77 7.70
CA ALA A 65 12.22 -8.89 7.38
C ALA A 65 11.84 -10.23 8.04
N ARG A 66 10.75 -10.28 8.82
CA ARG A 66 10.19 -11.51 9.40
C ARG A 66 9.44 -12.37 8.40
N TYR A 67 9.05 -11.81 7.26
CA TYR A 67 8.29 -12.51 6.25
C TYR A 67 9.25 -12.93 5.14
N ASP A 68 9.20 -14.21 4.76
CA ASP A 68 10.01 -14.75 3.66
C ASP A 68 9.27 -14.65 2.31
N ASP A 69 7.94 -14.54 2.33
CA ASP A 69 7.10 -14.45 1.14
C ASP A 69 6.25 -13.17 1.16
N MET A 70 6.62 -12.22 0.28
CA MET A 70 5.89 -10.96 0.13
C MET A 70 4.56 -11.11 -0.62
N LYS A 71 4.32 -12.24 -1.30
CA LYS A 71 3.05 -12.47 -1.99
C LYS A 71 1.87 -12.45 -1.04
N LEU A 72 2.06 -12.86 0.21
CA LEU A 72 1.04 -12.77 1.25
C LEU A 72 0.53 -11.34 1.44
N PHE A 73 1.39 -10.33 1.28
CA PHE A 73 0.99 -8.92 1.38
C PHE A 73 0.10 -8.49 0.22
N GLU A 74 0.47 -8.92 -0.98
CA GLU A 74 -0.29 -8.64 -2.19
C GLU A 74 -1.65 -9.32 -2.14
N GLU A 75 -1.70 -10.61 -1.83
CA GLU A 75 -2.93 -11.38 -1.72
C GLU A 75 -3.89 -10.76 -0.70
N GLU A 76 -3.40 -10.42 0.49
CA GLU A 76 -4.22 -9.81 1.54
C GLU A 76 -4.71 -8.41 1.16
N ALA A 77 -3.83 -7.54 0.65
CA ALA A 77 -4.23 -6.20 0.24
C ALA A 77 -5.22 -6.20 -0.94
N ARG A 78 -5.07 -7.13 -1.89
CA ARG A 78 -5.98 -7.30 -3.03
C ARG A 78 -7.41 -7.67 -2.64
N THR A 79 -7.62 -8.20 -1.42
CA THR A 79 -8.98 -8.42 -0.89
C THR A 79 -9.74 -7.10 -0.66
N VAL A 80 -9.02 -5.99 -0.47
CA VAL A 80 -9.60 -4.65 -0.23
C VAL A 80 -9.41 -3.74 -1.44
N PHE A 81 -8.25 -3.82 -2.11
CA PHE A 81 -7.87 -2.98 -3.25
C PHE A 81 -7.21 -3.83 -4.35
N PRO A 82 -7.95 -4.31 -5.37
CA PRO A 82 -7.46 -5.26 -6.36
C PRO A 82 -6.23 -4.80 -7.17
N ASP A 83 -6.12 -3.50 -7.45
CA ASP A 83 -5.02 -2.90 -8.20
C ASP A 83 -3.77 -2.68 -7.33
N THR A 84 -3.33 -3.74 -6.64
CA THR A 84 -2.16 -3.73 -5.75
C THR A 84 -0.98 -4.48 -6.36
N ILE A 85 0.21 -3.87 -6.26
CA ILE A 85 1.51 -4.44 -6.63
C ILE A 85 2.51 -4.35 -5.47
N LEU A 86 3.58 -5.14 -5.54
CA LEU A 86 4.67 -5.14 -4.56
C LEU A 86 5.87 -4.35 -5.08
N ALA A 87 6.40 -3.45 -4.26
CA ALA A 87 7.69 -2.83 -4.52
C ALA A 87 8.81 -3.86 -4.34
N GLN A 88 9.74 -3.90 -5.30
CA GLN A 88 10.92 -4.75 -5.25
C GLN A 88 12.16 -3.92 -5.61
N GLU A 89 13.32 -4.35 -5.13
CA GLU A 89 14.58 -3.68 -5.46
C GLU A 89 14.77 -3.61 -6.99
N GLY A 90 15.10 -2.44 -7.50
CA GLY A 90 15.29 -2.20 -8.94
C GLY A 90 14.00 -2.10 -9.76
N LEU A 91 12.81 -2.17 -9.14
CA LEU A 91 11.55 -1.96 -9.86
C LEU A 91 11.42 -0.50 -10.33
N CYS A 92 11.22 -0.32 -11.63
CA CYS A 92 10.93 0.97 -12.25
C CYS A 92 9.49 0.98 -12.76
N ILE A 93 8.72 2.00 -12.38
CA ILE A 93 7.33 2.20 -12.81
C ILE A 93 7.21 3.55 -13.49
N GLU A 94 6.60 3.57 -14.67
CA GLU A 94 6.18 4.80 -15.31
C GLU A 94 4.83 5.25 -14.73
N VAL A 95 4.81 6.42 -14.09
CA VAL A 95 3.59 7.00 -13.53
C VAL A 95 2.96 7.92 -14.58
N GLY A 96 1.66 7.76 -14.85
CA GLY A 96 0.90 8.69 -15.68
C GLY A 96 0.71 8.31 -17.15
N LYS A 97 0.96 7.07 -17.57
CA LYS A 97 0.42 6.58 -18.84
C LYS A 97 -1.06 6.24 -18.66
N THR A 98 -1.92 7.24 -18.84
CA THR A 98 -3.30 7.00 -19.25
C THR A 98 -3.29 6.19 -20.53
N GLU A 99 -4.23 5.25 -20.63
CA GLU A 99 -4.52 4.50 -21.84
C GLU A 99 -4.59 5.45 -23.05
N ASN A 100 -3.57 5.42 -23.89
CA ASN A 100 -3.65 5.79 -25.29
C ASN A 100 -3.36 4.50 -26.04
N GLY A 101 -4.41 3.82 -26.50
CA GLY A 101 -4.22 2.51 -27.13
C GLY A 101 -5.46 1.81 -27.67
N VAL A 102 -6.15 2.50 -28.60
CA VAL A 102 -7.13 2.00 -29.60
C VAL A 102 -8.55 1.71 -29.13
#